data_AF-A0A2W6DL49-F1
#
_entry.id   AF-A0A2W6DL49-F1
#
_cell.length_a   1.000
_cell.length_b   1.000
_cell.length_c   1.000
_cell.angle_alpha   90.00
_cell.angle_beta   90.00
_cell.angle_gamma   90.00
#
_symmetry.space_group_name_H-M   'P 1'
#
loop_
_entity.id
_entity.type
_entity.pdbx_description
1 polymer ?
#
loop_
_entity_poly.entity_id
_entity_poly.type
_entity_poly.pdbx_seq_one_letter_code
_entity_poly.pdbx_strand_id
1 'polypeptide(L)'
;MSDLAGHVADYLRMRRALGFKLKRDGQVLPQLVAYLDAAGAATLTAELAISWARLPRDVAPINWAHRLGAARGFAAYLKTIDPSTEVPARGVFPTRVARRIPHLWSQSEVGALLAATRQLRPPLRAATHEGQFGLIAVSGLRIGEAIGLTRDDVDLIAGVLTMRDAKFGHTRLVPLHPSATDALGSYAARRDRLYPKPRSRTFFLSSVGTALL
;
A
#
# COMPACT_ATOMS: atom_id res chain seq x y z
N MET A 1 -16.28 28.23 -18.91
CA MET A 1 -15.51 27.94 -17.67
C MET A 1 -15.05 26.50 -17.76
N SER A 2 -13.77 26.22 -17.57
CA SER A 2 -13.27 24.84 -17.69
C SER A 2 -13.84 24.00 -16.54
N ASP A 3 -14.39 22.82 -16.86
CA ASP A 3 -14.85 21.87 -15.85
C ASP A 3 -13.63 21.09 -15.32
N LEU A 4 -12.88 21.71 -14.41
CA LEU A 4 -11.68 21.11 -13.81
C LEU A 4 -12.01 19.82 -13.06
N ALA A 5 -13.20 19.70 -12.48
CA ALA A 5 -13.66 18.50 -11.81
C ALA A 5 -13.85 17.35 -12.82
N GLY A 6 -14.50 17.61 -13.95
CA GLY A 6 -14.63 16.68 -15.07
C GLY A 6 -13.27 16.21 -15.58
N HIS A 7 -12.32 17.14 -15.78
CA HIS A 7 -10.97 16.80 -16.21
C HIS A 7 -10.20 15.93 -15.19
N VAL A 8 -10.38 16.15 -13.89
CA VAL A 8 -9.80 15.26 -12.86
C VAL A 8 -10.37 13.85 -12.98
N ALA A 9 -11.69 13.71 -13.17
CA ALA A 9 -12.33 12.41 -13.34
C ALA A 9 -11.77 11.67 -14.57
N ASP A 10 -11.63 12.37 -15.70
CA ASP A 10 -11.06 11.82 -16.93
C ASP A 10 -9.60 11.42 -16.79
N TYR A 11 -8.77 12.28 -16.19
CA TYR A 11 -7.37 11.98 -15.90
C TYR A 11 -7.24 10.71 -15.04
N LEU A 12 -8.00 10.62 -13.95
CA LEU A 12 -7.95 9.47 -13.04
C LEU A 12 -8.44 8.19 -13.74
N ARG A 13 -9.51 8.28 -14.54
CA ARG A 13 -10.03 7.15 -15.33
C ARG A 13 -8.99 6.64 -16.32
N MET A 14 -8.43 7.54 -17.14
CA MET A 14 -7.40 7.21 -18.12
C MET A 14 -6.19 6.55 -17.46
N ARG A 15 -5.64 7.16 -16.40
CA ARG A 15 -4.45 6.63 -15.71
C ARG A 15 -4.72 5.29 -15.03
N ARG A 16 -5.93 5.07 -14.50
CA ARG A 16 -6.31 3.78 -13.90
C ARG A 16 -6.44 2.67 -14.95
N ALA A 17 -6.96 2.99 -16.13
CA ALA A 17 -6.98 2.04 -17.26
C ALA A 17 -5.56 1.62 -17.68
N LEU A 18 -4.56 2.51 -17.53
CA LEU A 18 -3.13 2.22 -17.74
C LEU A 18 -2.46 1.48 -16.56
N GLY A 19 -3.23 0.98 -15.59
CA GLY A 19 -2.71 0.17 -14.48
C GLY A 19 -2.25 0.94 -13.24
N PHE A 20 -2.30 2.28 -13.24
CA PHE A 20 -1.96 3.06 -12.04
C PHE A 20 -3.11 3.05 -11.03
N LYS A 21 -2.84 2.77 -9.75
CA LYS A 21 -3.90 2.77 -8.72
C LYS A 21 -4.37 4.18 -8.35
N LEU A 22 -3.45 5.16 -8.30
CA LEU A 22 -3.73 6.58 -8.01
C LEU A 22 -4.68 6.82 -6.82
N LYS A 23 -4.53 6.03 -5.74
CA LYS A 23 -5.38 6.15 -4.55
C LYS A 23 -5.23 7.53 -3.90
N ARG A 24 -3.99 7.98 -3.69
CA ARG A 24 -3.69 9.29 -3.09
C ARG A 24 -4.04 10.44 -4.03
N ASP A 25 -3.65 10.36 -5.30
CA ASP A 25 -3.99 11.36 -6.31
C ASP A 25 -5.50 11.56 -6.40
N GLY A 26 -6.29 10.48 -6.38
CA GLY A 26 -7.75 10.56 -6.38
C GLY A 26 -8.36 11.22 -5.13
N GLN A 27 -7.63 11.29 -4.03
CA GLN A 27 -8.05 12.01 -2.81
C GLN A 27 -7.63 13.49 -2.85
N VAL A 28 -6.44 13.79 -3.35
CA VAL A 28 -5.88 15.15 -3.30
C VAL A 28 -6.27 16.01 -4.50
N LEU A 29 -6.46 15.45 -5.70
CA LEU A 29 -6.81 16.24 -6.88
C LEU A 29 -8.17 16.95 -6.76
N PRO A 30 -9.23 16.36 -6.17
CA PRO A 30 -10.45 17.11 -5.86
C PRO A 30 -10.21 18.30 -4.92
N GLN A 31 -9.25 18.19 -3.98
CA GLN A 31 -8.89 19.30 -3.09
C GLN A 31 -8.13 20.41 -3.84
N LEU A 32 -7.39 20.06 -4.90
CA LEU A 32 -6.77 21.05 -5.79
C LEU A 32 -7.84 21.80 -6.55
N VAL A 33 -8.82 21.09 -7.14
CA VAL A 33 -9.93 21.71 -7.87
C VAL A 33 -10.69 22.68 -6.96
N ALA A 34 -11.10 22.25 -5.76
CA ALA A 34 -11.78 23.12 -4.81
C ALA A 34 -10.95 24.36 -4.43
N TYR A 35 -9.62 24.24 -4.36
CA TYR A 35 -8.74 25.38 -4.11
C TYR A 35 -8.67 26.35 -5.30
N LEU A 36 -8.63 25.83 -6.53
CA LEU A 36 -8.63 26.65 -7.75
C LEU A 36 -9.96 27.38 -7.90
N ASP A 37 -11.08 26.70 -7.63
CA ASP A 37 -12.42 27.29 -7.65
C ASP A 37 -12.55 28.42 -6.64
N ALA A 38 -12.08 28.21 -5.40
CA ALA A 38 -12.06 29.23 -4.36
C ALA A 38 -11.16 30.43 -4.71
N ALA A 39 -10.11 30.21 -5.51
CA ALA A 39 -9.24 31.26 -6.03
C ALA A 39 -9.80 31.95 -7.29
N GLY A 40 -10.95 31.52 -7.82
CA GLY A 40 -11.52 32.04 -9.06
C GLY A 40 -10.66 31.76 -10.29
N ALA A 41 -9.80 30.74 -10.24
CA ALA A 41 -8.84 30.46 -11.28
C ALA A 41 -9.49 29.75 -12.48
N ALA A 42 -9.34 30.32 -13.68
CA ALA A 42 -9.86 29.73 -14.92
C ALA A 42 -9.05 28.50 -15.38
N THR A 43 -7.77 28.44 -15.01
CA THR A 43 -6.82 27.37 -15.36
C THR A 43 -5.83 27.11 -14.22
N LEU A 44 -5.14 25.97 -14.29
CA LEU A 44 -4.12 25.59 -13.31
C LEU A 44 -2.78 26.27 -13.64
N THR A 45 -2.33 27.19 -12.77
CA THR A 45 -0.99 27.79 -12.85
C THR A 45 0.00 27.09 -11.93
N ALA A 46 1.30 27.26 -12.21
CA ALA A 46 2.35 26.68 -11.37
C ALA A 46 2.32 27.30 -9.96
N GLU A 47 2.06 28.60 -9.86
CA GLU A 47 1.93 29.31 -8.59
C GLU A 47 0.81 28.74 -7.73
N LEU A 48 -0.40 28.56 -8.29
CA LEU A 48 -1.54 28.01 -7.57
C LEU A 48 -1.28 26.56 -7.13
N ALA A 49 -0.67 25.75 -8.00
CA ALA A 49 -0.29 24.38 -7.66
C ALA A 49 0.69 24.32 -6.47
N ILE A 50 1.68 25.21 -6.44
CA ILE A 50 2.70 25.30 -5.38
C ILE A 50 2.07 25.78 -4.07
N SER A 51 1.25 26.83 -4.13
CA SER A 51 0.55 27.40 -2.99
C SER A 51 -0.41 26.38 -2.35
N TRP A 52 -1.22 25.70 -3.17
CA TRP A 52 -2.09 24.63 -2.71
C TRP A 52 -1.32 23.45 -2.09
N ALA A 53 -0.21 23.04 -2.70
CA ALA A 53 0.55 21.90 -2.22
C ALA A 53 1.18 22.13 -0.85
N ARG A 54 1.40 23.38 -0.43
CA ARG A 54 1.86 23.78 0.91
C ARG A 54 0.78 23.71 2.01
N LEU A 55 -0.46 23.37 1.67
CA LEU A 55 -1.56 23.16 2.61
C LEU A 55 -1.78 21.66 2.78
N PRO A 56 -1.61 21.06 3.98
CA PRO A 56 -1.45 21.66 5.31
C PRO A 56 -0.01 22.09 5.65
N ARG A 57 0.15 23.01 6.61
CA ARG A 57 1.46 23.57 7.02
C ARG A 57 2.22 22.70 8.04
N ASP A 58 1.52 21.92 8.84
CA ASP A 58 2.13 21.12 9.93
C ASP A 58 2.38 19.66 9.51
N VAL A 59 3.00 19.47 8.36
CA VAL A 59 3.34 18.14 7.84
C VAL A 59 4.76 18.09 7.32
N ALA A 60 5.34 16.89 7.30
CA ALA A 60 6.67 16.69 6.72
C ALA A 60 6.72 17.15 5.25
N PRO A 61 7.82 17.79 4.79
CA PRO A 61 7.94 18.34 3.42
C PRO A 61 7.67 17.34 2.29
N ILE A 62 7.83 16.04 2.55
CA ILE A 62 7.48 14.96 1.61
C ILE A 62 6.00 14.96 1.24
N ASN A 63 5.11 15.42 2.13
CA ASN A 63 3.69 15.55 1.83
C ASN A 63 3.42 16.65 0.81
N TRP A 64 4.09 17.80 0.92
CA TRP A 64 4.00 18.87 -0.08
C TRP A 64 4.52 18.41 -1.43
N ALA A 65 5.65 17.70 -1.45
CA ALA A 65 6.22 17.13 -2.66
C ALA A 65 5.28 16.11 -3.33
N HIS A 66 4.61 15.25 -2.55
CA HIS A 66 3.61 14.31 -3.07
C HIS A 66 2.37 15.02 -3.63
N ARG A 67 1.86 16.04 -2.93
CA ARG A 67 0.72 16.85 -3.42
C ARG A 67 1.08 17.54 -4.74
N LEU A 68 2.23 18.21 -4.79
CA LEU A 68 2.72 18.84 -6.02
C LEU A 68 3.02 17.81 -7.12
N GLY A 69 3.42 16.60 -6.75
CA GLY A 69 3.55 15.44 -7.65
C GLY A 69 2.24 15.12 -8.37
N ALA A 70 1.15 14.98 -7.62
CA ALA A 70 -0.18 14.74 -8.18
C ALA A 70 -0.64 15.91 -9.06
N ALA A 71 -0.53 17.15 -8.57
CA ALA A 71 -0.87 18.35 -9.32
C ALA A 71 -0.08 18.45 -10.63
N ARG A 72 1.22 18.13 -10.61
CA ARG A 72 2.08 18.16 -11.81
C ARG A 72 1.64 17.12 -12.85
N GLY A 73 1.29 15.91 -12.41
CA GLY A 73 0.78 14.87 -13.31
C GLY A 73 -0.54 15.29 -13.97
N PHE A 74 -1.44 15.89 -13.20
CA PHE A 74 -2.70 16.43 -13.70
C PHE A 74 -2.48 17.65 -14.62
N ALA A 75 -1.59 18.58 -14.27
CA ALA A 75 -1.24 19.74 -15.09
C ALA A 75 -0.67 19.32 -16.45
N ALA A 76 0.18 18.29 -16.48
CA ALA A 76 0.73 17.77 -17.73
C ALA A 76 -0.36 17.18 -18.64
N TYR A 77 -1.40 16.56 -18.07
CA TYR A 77 -2.59 16.13 -18.81
C TYR A 77 -3.42 17.32 -19.29
N LEU A 78 -3.72 18.28 -18.40
CA LEU A 78 -4.50 19.47 -18.75
C LEU A 78 -3.82 20.30 -19.84
N LYS A 79 -2.48 20.40 -19.85
CA LYS A 79 -1.72 21.11 -20.87
C LYS A 79 -1.99 20.60 -22.29
N THR A 80 -2.37 19.32 -22.45
CA THR A 80 -2.72 18.77 -23.78
C THR A 80 -4.11 19.17 -24.26
N ILE A 81 -4.93 19.75 -23.37
CA ILE A 81 -6.31 20.19 -23.63
C ILE A 81 -6.38 21.72 -23.64
N ASP A 82 -5.74 22.35 -22.66
CA ASP A 82 -5.67 23.79 -22.47
C ASP A 82 -4.19 24.24 -22.47
N PRO A 83 -3.72 24.86 -23.57
CA PRO A 83 -2.36 25.39 -23.67
C PRO A 83 -2.03 26.47 -22.64
N SER A 84 -3.00 27.08 -21.96
CA SER A 84 -2.75 28.09 -20.92
C SER A 84 -2.40 27.48 -19.55
N THR A 85 -2.65 26.17 -19.35
CA THR A 85 -2.22 25.47 -18.14
C THR A 85 -0.70 25.53 -17.97
N GLU A 86 -0.21 25.63 -16.75
CA GLU A 86 1.22 25.58 -16.44
C GLU A 86 1.57 24.33 -15.65
N VAL A 87 2.70 23.70 -15.98
CA VAL A 87 3.19 22.51 -15.28
C VAL A 87 4.24 22.93 -14.26
N PRO A 88 4.01 22.77 -12.94
CA PRO A 88 4.96 23.20 -11.93
C PRO A 88 6.28 22.42 -12.02
N ALA A 89 7.40 23.12 -11.86
CA ALA A 89 8.73 22.52 -11.91
C ALA A 89 8.94 21.39 -10.88
N ARG A 90 9.93 20.54 -11.14
CA ARG A 90 10.40 19.55 -10.16
C ARG A 90 11.27 20.23 -9.10
N GLY A 91 11.40 19.63 -7.93
CA GLY A 91 12.33 20.11 -6.89
C GLY A 91 11.89 21.35 -6.11
N VAL A 92 10.71 21.93 -6.36
CA VAL A 92 10.17 23.09 -5.62
C VAL A 92 10.14 22.86 -4.10
N PHE A 93 9.81 21.63 -3.68
CA PHE A 93 9.93 21.21 -2.29
C PHE A 93 11.12 20.27 -2.17
N PRO A 94 12.28 20.73 -1.65
CA PRO A 94 13.44 19.89 -1.49
C PRO A 94 13.17 18.86 -0.40
N THR A 95 12.91 17.63 -0.81
CA THR A 95 12.77 16.50 0.10
C THR A 95 14.11 15.78 0.17
N ARG A 96 14.88 16.01 1.24
CA ARG A 96 15.94 15.06 1.61
C ARG A 96 15.24 13.82 2.14
N VAL A 97 14.99 12.85 1.26
CA VAL A 97 14.62 11.50 1.70
C VAL A 97 15.88 10.91 2.30
N ALA A 98 16.07 11.08 3.62
CA ALA A 98 17.07 10.33 4.34
C ALA A 98 16.72 8.85 4.17
N ARG A 99 17.48 8.16 3.32
CA ARG A 99 17.30 6.72 3.12
C ARG A 99 17.62 6.06 4.44
N ARG A 100 16.58 5.62 5.15
CA ARG A 100 16.78 4.82 6.36
C ARG A 100 17.57 3.58 5.97
N ILE A 101 18.67 3.33 6.67
CA ILE A 101 19.44 2.10 6.52
C ILE A 101 18.51 0.96 6.98
N PRO A 102 18.24 -0.05 6.15
CA PRO A 102 17.43 -1.19 6.56
C PRO A 102 18.06 -1.88 7.77
N HIS A 103 17.27 -2.17 8.79
CA HIS A 103 17.72 -3.03 9.89
C HIS A 103 17.79 -4.47 9.40
N LEU A 104 18.98 -5.07 9.46
CA LEU A 104 19.17 -6.48 9.16
C LEU A 104 18.92 -7.29 10.42
N TRP A 105 17.84 -8.06 10.43
CA TRP A 105 17.44 -8.86 11.58
C TRP A 105 18.33 -10.08 11.72
N SER A 106 18.94 -10.24 12.89
CA SER A 106 19.63 -11.46 13.30
C SER A 106 18.64 -12.56 13.68
N GLN A 107 19.10 -13.81 13.67
CA GLN A 107 18.26 -14.96 14.05
C GLN A 107 17.76 -14.85 15.50
N SER A 108 18.55 -14.29 16.41
CA SER A 108 18.15 -14.07 17.80
C SER A 108 17.06 -13.00 17.92
N GLU A 109 17.15 -11.91 17.15
CA GLU A 109 16.11 -10.88 17.11
C GLU A 109 14.80 -11.40 16.51
N VAL A 110 14.87 -12.20 15.44
CA VAL A 110 13.69 -12.89 14.89
C VAL A 110 13.09 -13.82 15.93
N GLY A 111 13.90 -14.64 16.60
CA GLY A 111 13.45 -15.53 17.67
C GLY A 111 12.77 -14.77 18.82
N ALA A 112 13.35 -13.65 19.26
CA ALA A 112 12.79 -12.78 20.28
C ALA A 112 11.46 -12.14 19.84
N LEU A 113 11.38 -11.68 18.59
CA LEU A 113 10.14 -11.15 18.01
C LEU A 113 9.03 -12.21 18.02
N LEU A 114 9.32 -13.42 17.55
CA LEU A 114 8.35 -14.51 17.56
C LEU A 114 7.93 -14.88 18.99
N ALA A 115 8.87 -14.93 19.94
CA ALA A 115 8.56 -15.15 21.35
C ALA A 115 7.64 -14.05 21.91
N ALA A 116 7.85 -12.79 21.55
CA ALA A 116 6.97 -11.68 21.94
C ALA A 116 5.57 -11.81 21.33
N THR A 117 5.44 -12.26 20.08
CA THR A 117 4.11 -12.47 19.47
C THR A 117 3.25 -13.47 20.23
N ARG A 118 3.85 -14.50 20.83
CA ARG A 118 3.14 -15.52 21.64
C ARG A 118 2.45 -14.93 22.86
N GLN A 119 2.91 -13.78 23.36
CA GLN A 119 2.34 -13.10 24.51
C GLN A 119 1.12 -12.23 24.16
N LEU A 120 0.84 -12.02 22.87
CA LEU A 120 -0.28 -11.19 22.43
C LEU A 120 -1.63 -11.80 22.81
N ARG A 121 -2.62 -10.94 23.03
CA ARG A 121 -4.03 -11.32 23.20
C ARG A 121 -4.89 -10.66 22.12
N PRO A 122 -5.97 -11.31 21.65
CA PRO A 122 -6.43 -12.67 22.01
C PRO A 122 -5.57 -13.79 21.37
N PRO A 123 -5.78 -15.07 21.73
CA PRO A 123 -4.97 -16.21 21.24
C PRO A 123 -4.79 -16.29 19.72
N LEU A 124 -5.82 -15.92 18.93
CA LEU A 124 -5.70 -15.88 17.47
C LEU A 124 -4.74 -14.80 16.99
N ARG A 125 -4.67 -13.65 17.68
CA ARG A 125 -3.74 -12.57 17.35
C ARG A 125 -2.30 -13.05 17.54
N ALA A 126 -2.00 -13.72 18.66
CA ALA A 126 -0.69 -14.31 18.90
C ALA A 126 -0.31 -15.29 17.80
N ALA A 127 -1.15 -16.29 17.55
CA ALA A 127 -0.89 -17.31 16.53
C ALA A 127 -0.70 -16.71 15.13
N THR A 128 -1.51 -15.69 14.79
CA THR A 128 -1.43 -15.05 13.47
C THR A 128 -0.14 -14.26 13.29
N HIS A 129 0.26 -13.45 14.28
CA HIS A 129 1.49 -12.66 14.15
C HIS A 129 2.73 -13.56 14.21
N GLU A 130 2.71 -14.61 15.04
CA GLU A 130 3.78 -15.61 15.07
C GLU A 130 3.96 -16.28 13.71
N GLY A 131 2.88 -16.83 13.13
CA GLY A 131 2.92 -17.49 11.83
C GLY A 131 3.30 -16.55 10.69
N GLN A 132 2.76 -15.32 10.69
CA GLN A 132 3.02 -14.33 9.63
C GLN A 132 4.46 -13.82 9.67
N PHE A 133 4.97 -13.42 10.83
CA PHE A 133 6.35 -12.94 10.94
C PHE A 133 7.35 -14.06 10.72
N GLY A 134 7.05 -15.27 11.19
CA GLY A 134 7.86 -16.46 10.91
C GLY A 134 7.94 -16.72 9.41
N LEU A 135 6.80 -16.70 8.71
CA LEU A 135 6.77 -16.87 7.26
C LEU A 135 7.59 -15.80 6.55
N ILE A 136 7.41 -14.51 6.88
CA ILE A 136 8.16 -13.42 6.23
C ILE A 136 9.67 -13.60 6.44
N ALA A 137 10.08 -13.97 7.65
CA ALA A 137 11.49 -14.17 7.98
C ALA A 137 12.16 -15.28 7.16
N VAL A 138 11.44 -16.37 6.85
CA VAL A 138 12.02 -17.52 6.13
C VAL A 138 11.80 -17.50 4.62
N SER A 139 10.84 -16.71 4.12
CA SER A 139 10.46 -16.70 2.69
C SER A 139 10.79 -15.41 1.96
N GLY A 140 11.08 -14.32 2.67
CA GLY A 140 11.33 -13.01 2.07
C GLY A 140 10.12 -12.39 1.38
N LEU A 141 8.90 -12.86 1.67
CA LEU A 141 7.66 -12.28 1.14
C LEU A 141 7.52 -10.81 1.55
N ARG A 142 6.97 -9.99 0.65
CA ARG A 142 6.55 -8.64 1.03
C ARG A 142 5.38 -8.73 2.00
N ILE A 143 5.27 -7.78 2.91
CA ILE A 143 4.17 -7.76 3.90
C ILE A 143 2.79 -7.81 3.24
N GLY A 144 2.58 -7.13 2.11
CA GLY A 144 1.32 -7.17 1.38
C GLY A 144 1.02 -8.53 0.74
N GLU A 145 2.06 -9.25 0.32
CA GLU A 145 1.95 -10.63 -0.20
C GLU A 145 1.57 -11.59 0.94
N ALA A 146 2.24 -11.49 2.09
CA ALA A 146 1.95 -12.31 3.26
C ALA A 146 0.56 -12.04 3.86
N ILE A 147 0.10 -10.79 3.89
CA ILE A 147 -1.24 -10.41 4.35
C ILE A 147 -2.32 -10.88 3.37
N GLY A 148 -2.06 -10.78 2.07
CA GLY A 148 -3.01 -11.12 1.01
C GLY A 148 -3.15 -12.60 0.71
N LEU A 149 -2.26 -13.45 1.24
CA LEU A 149 -2.24 -14.89 1.01
C LEU A 149 -3.60 -15.51 1.31
N THR A 150 -4.21 -16.18 0.35
CA THR A 150 -5.45 -16.94 0.55
C THR A 150 -5.15 -18.37 0.96
N ARG A 151 -6.16 -19.09 1.47
CA ARG A 151 -6.01 -20.52 1.79
C ARG A 151 -5.62 -21.35 0.56
N ASP A 152 -6.14 -21.00 -0.61
CA ASP A 152 -5.89 -21.70 -1.89
C ASP A 152 -4.50 -21.39 -2.47
N ASP A 153 -3.78 -20.45 -1.87
CA ASP A 153 -2.39 -20.12 -2.23
C ASP A 153 -1.38 -20.91 -1.41
N VAL A 154 -1.82 -21.64 -0.38
CA VAL A 154 -0.95 -22.35 0.58
C VAL A 154 -1.12 -23.85 0.43
N ASP A 155 -0.21 -24.49 -0.29
CA ASP A 155 -0.11 -25.94 -0.32
C ASP A 155 0.94 -26.40 0.71
N LEU A 156 0.47 -26.77 1.91
CA LEU A 156 1.33 -27.26 2.98
C LEU A 156 1.82 -28.70 2.74
N ILE A 157 1.17 -29.46 1.85
CA ILE A 157 1.56 -30.83 1.53
C ILE A 157 2.72 -30.79 0.53
N ALA A 158 2.58 -30.02 -0.55
CA ALA A 158 3.66 -29.79 -1.51
C ALA A 158 4.76 -28.87 -0.95
N GLY A 159 4.45 -28.11 0.12
CA GLY A 159 5.36 -27.14 0.72
C GLY A 159 5.61 -25.95 -0.19
N VAL A 160 4.57 -25.43 -0.84
CA VAL A 160 4.69 -24.35 -1.83
C VAL A 160 3.61 -23.29 -1.60
N LEU A 161 4.02 -22.02 -1.67
CA LEU A 161 3.11 -20.88 -1.77
C LEU A 161 2.97 -20.43 -3.22
N THR A 162 1.75 -20.15 -3.64
CA THR A 162 1.45 -19.59 -4.97
C THR A 162 1.16 -18.09 -4.83
N MET A 163 2.08 -17.25 -5.28
CA MET A 163 1.87 -15.80 -5.26
C MET A 163 1.16 -15.34 -6.52
N ARG A 164 -0.16 -15.26 -6.45
CA ARG A 164 -1.01 -14.66 -7.48
C ARG A 164 -0.93 -13.13 -7.32
N ASP A 165 -0.78 -12.40 -8.41
CA ASP A 165 -0.64 -10.92 -8.43
C ASP A 165 0.69 -10.33 -7.91
N ALA A 166 1.84 -10.95 -8.18
CA ALA A 166 3.10 -10.20 -8.08
C ALA A 166 3.09 -9.02 -9.09
N LYS A 167 3.87 -7.96 -8.80
CA LYS A 167 3.97 -6.76 -9.66
C LYS A 167 4.07 -7.19 -11.14
N PHE A 168 3.15 -6.70 -11.98
CA PHE A 168 2.96 -7.04 -13.40
C PHE A 168 2.15 -8.32 -13.74
N GLY A 169 1.40 -8.89 -12.78
CA GLY A 169 0.51 -10.02 -13.05
C GLY A 169 1.22 -11.35 -13.23
N HIS A 170 2.50 -11.43 -12.85
CA HIS A 170 3.24 -12.68 -12.86
C HIS A 170 2.94 -13.50 -11.61
N THR A 171 2.70 -14.79 -11.81
CA THR A 171 2.61 -15.77 -10.74
C THR A 171 4.01 -16.29 -10.44
N ARG A 172 4.35 -16.46 -9.16
CA ARG A 172 5.57 -17.18 -8.75
C ARG A 172 5.26 -18.18 -7.64
N LEU A 173 6.03 -19.27 -7.63
CA LEU A 173 6.00 -20.27 -6.58
C LEU A 173 7.11 -19.97 -5.55
N VAL A 174 6.79 -20.12 -4.26
CA VAL A 174 7.76 -19.97 -3.17
C VAL A 174 7.79 -21.29 -2.38
N PRO A 175 8.82 -22.12 -2.58
CA PRO A 175 9.01 -23.33 -1.79
C PRO A 175 9.27 -22.99 -0.32
N LEU A 176 8.76 -23.83 0.57
CA LEU A 176 8.91 -23.74 2.01
C LEU A 176 9.67 -24.96 2.53
N HIS A 177 10.53 -24.72 3.51
CA HIS A 177 11.15 -25.79 4.26
C HIS A 177 10.10 -26.54 5.12
N PRO A 178 10.24 -27.86 5.36
CA PRO A 178 9.28 -28.62 6.17
C PRO A 178 8.97 -28.02 7.55
N SER A 179 9.98 -27.45 8.22
CA SER A 179 9.75 -26.77 9.51
C SER A 179 8.82 -25.55 9.41
N ALA A 180 8.81 -24.86 8.27
CA ALA A 180 7.90 -23.76 8.02
C ALA A 180 6.48 -24.26 7.71
N THR A 181 6.35 -25.35 6.93
CA THR A 181 5.03 -25.96 6.66
C THR A 181 4.40 -26.49 7.95
N ASP A 182 5.18 -27.09 8.85
CA ASP A 182 4.71 -27.58 10.15
C ASP A 182 4.20 -26.45 11.06
N ALA A 183 4.95 -25.34 11.10
CA ALA A 183 4.55 -24.15 11.85
C ALA A 183 3.26 -23.52 11.30
N LEU A 184 3.14 -23.43 9.97
CA LEU A 184 1.93 -22.92 9.31
C LEU A 184 0.74 -23.87 9.46
N GLY A 185 0.97 -25.18 9.46
CA GLY A 185 -0.05 -26.19 9.76
C GLY A 185 -0.58 -26.07 11.19
N SER A 186 0.33 -25.89 12.16
CA SER A 186 -0.02 -25.64 13.56
C SER A 186 -0.86 -24.36 13.71
N TYR A 187 -0.49 -23.30 13.00
CA TYR A 187 -1.29 -22.08 12.91
C TYR A 187 -2.69 -22.36 12.33
N ALA A 188 -2.77 -23.02 11.17
CA ALA A 188 -4.03 -23.29 10.48
C ALA A 188 -4.99 -24.11 11.37
N ALA A 189 -4.49 -25.16 12.03
CA ALA A 189 -5.27 -25.96 12.96
C ALA A 189 -5.80 -25.13 14.14
N ARG A 190 -4.98 -24.25 14.72
CA ARG A 190 -5.39 -23.36 15.81
C ARG A 190 -6.41 -22.32 15.36
N ARG A 191 -6.19 -21.72 14.19
CA ARG A 191 -7.10 -20.78 13.55
C ARG A 191 -8.47 -21.41 13.34
N ASP A 192 -8.52 -22.59 12.73
CA ASP A 192 -9.80 -23.25 12.40
C ASP A 192 -10.53 -23.78 13.64
N ARG A 193 -9.80 -24.10 14.73
CA ARG A 193 -10.41 -24.38 16.05
C ARG A 193 -11.06 -23.15 16.68
N LEU A 194 -10.38 -22.00 16.63
CA LEU A 194 -10.86 -20.75 17.23
C LEU A 194 -11.96 -20.09 16.38
N TYR A 195 -11.90 -20.25 15.06
CA TYR A 195 -12.83 -19.68 14.09
C TYR A 195 -13.20 -20.73 13.02
N PRO A 196 -14.13 -21.64 13.33
CA PRO A 196 -14.54 -22.71 12.40
C PRO A 196 -15.21 -22.23 11.12
N LYS A 197 -15.86 -21.05 11.18
CA LYS A 197 -16.53 -20.41 10.04
C LYS A 197 -16.02 -18.98 9.85
N PRO A 198 -14.78 -18.81 9.36
CA PRO A 198 -14.21 -17.48 9.17
C PRO A 198 -14.90 -16.77 8.01
N ARG A 199 -15.03 -15.44 8.12
CA ARG A 199 -15.64 -14.60 7.09
C ARG A 199 -14.70 -14.27 5.93
N SER A 200 -13.41 -14.60 6.08
CA SER A 200 -12.36 -14.34 5.10
C SER A 200 -11.76 -15.63 4.56
N ARG A 201 -11.37 -15.59 3.27
CA ARG A 201 -10.59 -16.64 2.60
C ARG A 201 -9.08 -16.49 2.81
N THR A 202 -8.65 -15.41 3.46
CA THR A 202 -7.23 -15.20 3.78
C THR A 202 -6.69 -16.31 4.68
N PHE A 203 -5.44 -16.70 4.45
CA PHE A 203 -4.77 -17.70 5.25
C PHE A 203 -4.57 -17.18 6.68
N PHE A 204 -4.06 -15.95 6.81
CA PHE A 204 -3.94 -15.25 8.09
C PHE A 204 -5.21 -14.45 8.41
N LEU A 205 -5.69 -14.54 9.65
CA LEU A 205 -6.92 -13.88 10.11
C LEU A 205 -6.67 -12.84 11.20
N SER A 206 -7.46 -11.77 11.19
CA SER A 206 -7.56 -10.83 12.30
C SER A 206 -8.13 -11.50 13.55
N SER A 207 -8.03 -10.82 14.70
CA SER A 207 -8.60 -11.30 15.96
C SER A 207 -10.12 -11.48 15.94
N VAL A 208 -10.81 -10.93 14.92
CA VAL A 208 -12.27 -11.02 14.73
C VAL A 208 -12.64 -11.92 13.54
N GLY A 209 -11.69 -12.68 12.98
CA GLY A 209 -11.96 -13.65 11.91
C GLY A 209 -12.14 -13.06 10.52
N THR A 210 -11.66 -11.83 10.29
CA THR A 210 -11.62 -11.15 8.99
C THR A 210 -10.19 -11.16 8.40
N ALA A 211 -10.00 -10.57 7.22
CA ALA A 211 -8.66 -10.24 6.74
C ALA A 211 -7.95 -9.28 7.72
N LEU A 212 -6.60 -9.26 7.67
CA LEU A 212 -5.77 -8.40 8.53
C LEU A 212 -5.83 -6.90 8.14
N LEU A 213 -6.37 -6.59 6.95
CA LEU A 213 -6.57 -5.23 6.42
C LEU A 213 -8.00 -5.08 5.92
#